data_AF-A0A3N5UJN0-F1
#
_entry.id   AF-A0A3N5UJN0-F1
#
_cell.length_a   1.000
_cell.length_b   1.000
_cell.length_c   1.000
_cell.angle_alpha   90.00
_cell.angle_beta   90.00
_cell.angle_gamma   90.00
#
_symmetry.space_group_name_H-M   'P 1'
#
loop_
_entity.id
_entity.type
_entity.pdbx_description
1 polymer ?
#
loop_
_entity_poly.entity_id
_entity_poly.type
_entity_poly.pdbx_seq_one_letter_code
_entity_poly.pdbx_strand_id
1 'polypeptide(L)'
;MMIELTFSKPAWNAALRKLRDSYQILVPVKEGDFHLFKPLDDTKDPDFAYQTTRLSPKGVVYPQSERMFEVNLAEKDPEANVYRESVKDYSPRAVVGIRPCDAHGFQIV
;
A
#
# COMPACT_ATOMS: atom_id res chain seq x y z
N MET A 1 -17.63 12.10 -19.10
CA MET A 1 -17.21 13.49 -18.83
C MET A 1 -15.92 13.43 -18.05
N MET A 2 -14.82 13.91 -18.63
CA MET A 2 -13.51 13.91 -17.97
C MET A 2 -13.43 15.16 -17.10
N ILE A 3 -13.27 15.01 -15.80
CA ILE A 3 -13.08 16.14 -14.88
C ILE A 3 -11.58 16.38 -14.79
N GLU A 4 -11.13 17.57 -15.18
CA GLU A 4 -9.75 17.99 -15.02
C GLU A 4 -9.60 18.74 -13.69
N LEU A 5 -8.66 18.29 -12.86
CA LEU A 5 -8.32 18.92 -11.58
C LEU A 5 -6.83 19.24 -11.57
N THR A 6 -6.49 20.48 -11.23
CA THR A 6 -5.11 20.94 -11.09
C THR A 6 -4.80 21.22 -9.63
N PHE A 7 -3.68 20.70 -9.13
CA PHE A 7 -3.24 20.87 -7.75
C PHE A 7 -1.84 21.49 -7.69
N SER A 8 -1.59 22.33 -6.69
CA SER A 8 -0.22 22.60 -6.25
C SER A 8 0.35 21.37 -5.53
N LYS A 9 1.68 21.23 -5.43
CA LYS A 9 2.30 20.10 -4.71
C LYS A 9 1.76 19.95 -3.27
N PRO A 10 1.65 21.02 -2.46
CA PRO A 10 1.09 20.91 -1.11
C PRO A 10 -0.39 20.50 -1.12
N ALA A 11 -1.19 21.06 -2.05
CA ALA A 11 -2.60 20.71 -2.16
C ALA A 11 -2.80 19.25 -2.57
N TRP A 12 -1.91 18.73 -3.42
CA TRP A 12 -1.92 17.33 -3.83
C TRP A 12 -1.60 16.39 -2.67
N ASN A 13 -0.57 16.68 -1.88
CA ASN A 13 -0.24 15.90 -0.68
C ASN A 13 -1.41 15.92 0.32
N ALA A 14 -2.04 17.08 0.54
CA ALA A 14 -3.21 17.19 1.41
C ALA A 14 -4.41 16.37 0.88
N ALA A 15 -4.66 16.38 -0.43
CA ALA A 15 -5.72 15.57 -1.04
C ALA A 15 -5.47 14.07 -0.86
N LEU A 16 -4.23 13.61 -1.05
CA LEU A 16 -3.85 12.21 -0.81
C LEU A 16 -4.03 11.81 0.66
N ARG A 17 -3.69 12.69 1.59
CA ARG A 17 -3.90 12.45 3.03
C ARG A 17 -5.37 12.30 3.37
N LYS A 18 -6.25 13.11 2.76
CA LYS A 18 -7.71 13.01 2.91
C LYS A 18 -8.28 11.71 2.32
N LEU A 19 -7.72 11.23 1.20
CA LEU A 19 -8.16 9.98 0.58
C LEU A 19 -7.87 8.74 1.44
N ARG A 20 -7.02 8.85 2.47
CA ARG A 20 -6.74 7.74 3.40
C ARG A 20 -7.98 7.27 4.18
N ASP A 21 -9.00 8.13 4.29
CA ASP A 21 -10.25 7.79 4.96
C ASP A 21 -11.04 6.70 4.20
N SER A 22 -10.74 6.50 2.92
CA SER A 22 -11.43 5.52 2.05
C SER A 22 -10.50 4.53 1.36
N TYR A 23 -9.21 4.84 1.26
CA TYR A 23 -8.23 4.01 0.57
C TYR A 23 -6.91 3.91 1.33
N GLN A 24 -6.28 2.75 1.27
CA GLN A 24 -4.86 2.64 1.56
C GLN A 24 -4.05 3.27 0.42
N ILE A 25 -3.60 4.50 0.63
CA ILE A 25 -2.79 5.24 -0.34
C ILE A 25 -1.33 4.78 -0.22
N LEU A 26 -0.77 4.24 -1.30
CA LEU A 26 0.61 3.77 -1.40
C LEU A 26 1.39 4.73 -2.30
N VAL A 27 2.48 5.30 -1.80
CA VAL A 27 3.23 6.37 -2.45
C VAL A 27 4.74 6.09 -2.42
N PRO A 28 5.51 6.63 -3.39
CA PRO A 28 6.95 6.58 -3.34
C PRO A 28 7.45 7.50 -2.22
N VAL A 29 8.24 6.96 -1.29
CA VAL A 29 8.89 7.72 -0.22
C VAL A 29 10.39 7.48 -0.25
N LYS A 30 11.17 8.51 0.08
CA LYS A 30 12.62 8.39 0.21
C LYS A 30 12.98 7.81 1.59
N GLU A 31 13.78 6.75 1.58
CA GLU A 31 14.31 6.07 2.76
C GLU A 31 15.82 5.85 2.61
N GLY A 32 16.60 6.67 3.33
CA GLY A 32 18.05 6.71 3.12
C GLY A 32 18.36 7.01 1.66
N ASP A 33 19.08 6.08 1.02
CA ASP A 33 19.54 6.20 -0.37
C ASP A 33 18.54 5.62 -1.40
N PHE A 34 17.42 5.05 -0.95
CA PHE A 34 16.46 4.37 -1.82
C PHE A 34 15.08 5.02 -1.77
N HIS A 35 14.30 4.82 -2.83
CA HIS A 35 12.86 5.02 -2.79
C HIS A 35 12.14 3.68 -2.66
N LEU A 36 11.08 3.68 -1.87
CA LEU A 36 10.20 2.52 -1.66
C LEU A 36 8.76 2.99 -1.76
N PHE A 37 7.88 2.11 -2.24
CA PHE A 37 6.45 2.33 -2.05
C PHE A 37 6.07 1.97 -0.61
N LYS A 38 5.37 2.87 0.07
CA LYS A 38 4.85 2.64 1.42
C LYS A 38 3.44 3.24 1.58
N PRO A 39 2.65 2.74 2.54
CA PRO A 39 1.45 3.44 2.97
C PRO A 39 1.76 4.89 3.35
N LEU A 40 0.94 5.83 2.89
CA LEU A 40 1.06 7.24 3.22
C LEU A 40 0.71 7.44 4.69
N ASP A 41 1.70 7.82 5.49
CA ASP A 41 1.54 8.20 6.89
C ASP A 41 1.86 9.69 7.10
N ASP A 42 1.71 10.18 8.33
CA ASP A 42 1.97 11.58 8.69
C ASP A 42 3.45 11.89 8.97
N THR A 43 4.34 10.91 8.80
CA THR A 43 5.77 11.06 9.09
C THR A 43 6.56 11.54 7.89
N LYS A 44 6.15 11.16 6.67
CA LYS A 44 6.86 11.51 5.43
C LYS A 44 5.88 11.92 4.33
N ASP A 45 6.33 12.88 3.54
CA ASP A 45 5.65 13.24 2.30
C ASP A 45 6.08 12.33 1.13
N PRO A 46 5.19 12.11 0.15
CA PRO A 46 5.56 11.46 -1.11
C PRO A 46 6.67 12.22 -1.85
N ASP A 47 7.60 11.48 -2.44
CA ASP A 47 8.59 12.03 -3.38
C ASP A 47 8.29 11.56 -4.80
N PHE A 48 7.54 12.38 -5.53
CA PHE A 48 7.19 12.13 -6.93
C PHE A 48 8.33 12.40 -7.93
N ALA A 49 9.48 12.93 -7.48
CA ALA A 49 10.64 13.16 -8.33
C ALA A 49 11.58 11.94 -8.40
N TYR A 50 11.21 10.83 -7.76
CA TYR A 50 11.99 9.60 -7.76
C TYR A 50 12.19 9.03 -9.18
N GLN A 51 13.34 8.39 -9.41
CA GLN A 51 13.64 7.74 -10.70
C GLN A 51 13.29 6.24 -10.69
N THR A 52 13.60 5.57 -9.58
CA THR A 52 13.30 4.15 -9.40
C THR A 52 13.08 3.84 -7.93
N THR A 53 12.27 2.83 -7.66
CA THR A 53 12.21 2.22 -6.33
C THR A 53 13.14 1.01 -6.27
N ARG A 54 13.60 0.69 -5.05
CA ARG A 54 14.41 -0.51 -4.81
C ARG A 54 13.61 -1.81 -5.02
N LEU A 55 12.32 -1.77 -4.68
CA LEU A 55 11.37 -2.84 -4.96
C LEU A 55 10.25 -2.31 -5.84
N SER A 56 9.81 -3.12 -6.81
CA SER A 56 8.66 -2.79 -7.66
C SER A 56 7.39 -2.62 -6.79
N PRO A 57 6.43 -1.75 -7.18
CA PRO A 57 5.14 -1.62 -6.50
C PRO A 57 4.36 -2.93 -6.36
N LYS A 58 4.67 -3.96 -7.16
CA LYS A 58 4.14 -5.30 -6.97
C LYS A 58 4.36 -5.85 -5.55
N GLY A 59 5.48 -5.53 -4.91
CA GLY A 59 5.79 -6.04 -3.57
C GLY A 59 4.89 -5.47 -2.47
N VAL A 60 4.29 -4.29 -2.68
CA VAL A 60 3.30 -3.75 -1.72
C VAL A 60 1.89 -4.20 -2.04
N VAL A 61 1.58 -4.51 -3.29
CA VAL A 61 0.27 -5.03 -3.71
C VAL A 61 0.14 -6.52 -3.42
N TYR A 62 1.17 -7.30 -3.77
CA TYR A 62 1.29 -8.73 -3.56
C TYR A 62 2.34 -8.98 -2.47
N PRO A 63 1.92 -9.19 -1.22
CA PRO A 63 2.88 -9.47 -0.15
C PRO A 63 3.65 -10.76 -0.47
N GLN A 64 4.93 -10.81 -0.07
CA GLN A 64 5.76 -12.01 -0.29
C GLN A 64 5.21 -13.26 0.41
N SER A 65 4.45 -13.08 1.49
CA SER A 65 3.81 -14.15 2.25
C SER A 65 2.48 -13.66 2.79
N GLU A 66 1.46 -14.50 2.76
CA GLU A 66 0.14 -14.23 3.34
C GLU A 66 -0.13 -15.25 4.45
N ARG A 67 -0.60 -14.76 5.61
CA ARG A 67 -1.01 -15.65 6.70
C ARG A 67 -2.38 -16.23 6.35
N MET A 68 -2.44 -17.55 6.22
CA MET A 68 -3.67 -18.25 5.83
C MET A 68 -4.52 -18.64 7.03
N PHE A 69 -3.87 -19.11 8.11
CA PHE A 69 -4.55 -19.62 9.30
C PHE A 69 -3.87 -19.15 10.60
N GLU A 70 -4.68 -19.06 11.65
CA GLU A 70 -4.25 -18.85 13.04
C GLU A 70 -4.83 -19.95 13.93
N VAL A 71 -4.08 -20.33 14.97
CA VAL A 71 -4.51 -21.31 15.98
C VAL A 71 -4.23 -20.75 17.37
N ASN A 72 -5.23 -20.85 18.25
CA ASN A 72 -5.07 -20.52 19.66
C ASN A 72 -4.64 -21.79 20.42
N LEU A 73 -3.60 -21.70 21.24
CA LEU A 73 -3.07 -22.82 22.02
C LEU A 73 -3.47 -22.76 23.51
N ALA A 74 -4.32 -21.81 23.91
CA ALA A 74 -4.75 -21.66 25.30
C ALA A 74 -5.75 -22.75 25.71
N GLU A 75 -5.31 -23.75 26.48
CA GLU A 75 -6.09 -24.96 26.84
C GLU A 75 -7.49 -24.72 27.45
N LYS A 76 -7.71 -23.55 28.08
CA LYS A 76 -8.98 -23.20 28.72
C LYS A 76 -9.94 -22.45 27.79
N ASP A 77 -9.47 -22.06 26.62
CA ASP A 77 -10.30 -21.42 25.61
C ASP A 77 -11.13 -22.50 24.89
N PRO A 78 -12.47 -22.36 24.81
CA PRO A 78 -13.30 -23.31 24.06
C PRO A 78 -12.89 -23.43 22.58
N GLU A 79 -12.14 -22.48 22.05
CA GLU A 79 -11.64 -22.44 20.67
C GLU A 79 -10.16 -22.85 20.56
N ALA A 80 -9.59 -23.46 21.60
CA ALA A 80 -8.23 -23.98 21.60
C ALA A 80 -8.03 -25.08 20.54
N ASN A 81 -6.85 -25.07 19.91
CA ASN A 81 -6.42 -26.02 18.89
C ASN A 81 -7.31 -26.07 17.63
N VAL A 82 -8.20 -25.10 17.45
CA VAL A 82 -8.98 -24.92 16.23
C VAL A 82 -8.23 -23.98 15.29
N TYR A 83 -7.93 -24.47 14.07
CA TYR A 83 -7.39 -23.63 13.02
C TYR A 83 -8.50 -22.76 12.43
N ARG A 84 -8.29 -21.45 12.41
CA ARG A 84 -9.21 -20.46 11.85
C ARG A 84 -8.53 -19.71 10.72
N GLU A 85 -9.28 -19.36 9.68
CA GLU A 85 -8.76 -18.50 8.62
C GLU A 85 -8.36 -17.14 9.23
N SER A 86 -7.19 -16.65 8.85
CA SER A 86 -6.71 -15.34 9.30
C SER A 86 -7.55 -14.24 8.68
N VAL A 87 -7.83 -13.19 9.46
CA VAL A 87 -8.54 -12.01 8.93
C VAL A 87 -7.67 -11.36 7.86
N LYS A 88 -8.23 -11.23 6.65
CA LYS A 88 -7.58 -10.60 5.51
C LYS A 88 -8.05 -9.16 5.36
N ASP A 89 -7.12 -8.26 5.07
CA ASP A 89 -7.43 -6.85 4.81
C ASP A 89 -7.73 -6.65 3.32
N TYR A 90 -9.01 -6.47 3.03
CA TYR A 90 -9.52 -6.19 1.69
C TYR A 90 -9.86 -4.70 1.49
N SER A 91 -9.32 -3.81 2.33
CA SER A 91 -9.51 -2.37 2.19
C SER A 91 -9.10 -1.90 0.79
N PRO A 92 -9.85 -1.01 0.14
CA PRO A 92 -9.47 -0.47 -1.16
C PRO A 92 -8.06 0.14 -1.11
N ARG A 93 -7.23 -0.14 -2.12
CA ARG A 93 -5.82 0.32 -2.17
C ARG A 93 -5.59 1.11 -3.44
N ALA A 94 -4.79 2.17 -3.37
CA ALA A 94 -4.40 2.97 -4.53
C ALA A 94 -2.90 3.23 -4.52
N VAL A 95 -2.21 2.79 -5.57
CA VAL A 95 -0.80 3.11 -5.79
C VAL A 95 -0.71 4.40 -6.61
N VAL A 96 -0.10 5.43 -6.05
CA VAL A 96 -0.03 6.76 -6.66
C VAL A 96 1.41 7.10 -6.99
N GLY A 97 1.65 7.64 -8.20
CA GLY A 97 2.99 7.95 -8.69
C GLY A 97 3.72 6.74 -9.26
N ILE A 98 3.01 5.66 -9.61
CA ILE A 98 3.58 4.49 -10.26
C ILE A 98 4.15 4.82 -11.65
N ARG A 99 5.34 4.28 -11.98
CA ARG A 99 5.93 4.43 -13.30
C ARG A 99 5.15 3.61 -14.35
N PRO A 100 5.07 4.08 -15.60
CA PRO A 100 4.35 3.34 -16.65
C PRO A 100 4.80 1.89 -16.83
N CYS A 101 6.10 1.61 -16.74
CA CYS A 101 6.65 0.26 -16.85
C CYS A 101 6.26 -0.64 -15.65
N ASP A 102 6.25 -0.09 -14.44
CA ASP A 102 5.78 -0.79 -13.24
C ASP A 102 4.27 -1.09 -13.34
N ALA A 103 3.48 -0.13 -13.82
CA ALA A 103 2.04 -0.29 -14.04
C ALA A 103 1.74 -1.38 -15.07
N HIS A 104 2.46 -1.37 -16.21
CA HIS A 104 2.33 -2.43 -17.21
C HIS A 104 2.69 -3.81 -16.64
N GLY A 105 3.65 -3.87 -15.70
CA GLY A 105 4.00 -5.10 -15.00
C GLY A 105 2.79 -5.80 -14.36
N PHE A 106 1.78 -5.07 -13.89
CA PHE A 106 0.55 -5.66 -13.30
C PHE A 106 -0.34 -6.38 -14.31
N GLN A 107 -0.17 -6.15 -15.62
CA GLN A 107 -0.96 -6.81 -16.68
C GLN A 107 -0.38 -8.16 -17.12
N ILE A 108 0.82 -8.50 -16.66
CA ILE A 108 1.58 -9.70 -17.09
C ILE A 108 1.58 -10.76 -15.96
N VAL A 109 0.59 -10.73 -15.07
CA VAL A 109 0.47 -11.66 -13.92
C VAL A 109 -0.85 -12.39 -13.99
#